data_AF-A0A2E2JB01-F1
#
_entry.id   AF-A0A2E2JB01-F1
#
_cell.length_a   1.000
_cell.length_b   1.000
_cell.length_c   1.000
_cell.angle_alpha   90.00
_cell.angle_beta   90.00
_cell.angle_gamma   90.00
#
_symmetry.space_group_name_H-M   'P 1'
#
loop_
_entity.id
_entity.type
_entity.pdbx_description
1 polymer ?
#
loop_
_entity_poly.entity_id
_entity_poly.type
_entity_poly.pdbx_seq_one_letter_code
_entity_poly.pdbx_strand_id
1 'polypeptide(L)'
;MIKTALAITVLSLTVTACSTTRHCERALPYQAAEMATIVTSVDGISPPSSPSALRIPELSGEPQAYALEVAEPGDDGETRVRCLDMPPAMPAVPAAQPAAGV
;
A
#
# COMPACT_ATOMS: atom_id res chain seq x y z
N MET A 1 32.87 32.65 2.83
CA MET A 1 31.45 32.77 2.38
C MET A 1 31.07 31.70 1.35
N ILE A 2 31.91 31.38 0.36
CA ILE A 2 31.63 30.28 -0.61
C ILE A 2 31.60 28.87 0.02
N LYS A 3 32.50 28.58 0.97
CA LYS A 3 32.55 27.27 1.66
C LYS A 3 31.28 26.96 2.47
N THR A 4 30.71 27.96 3.13
CA THR A 4 29.48 27.82 3.92
C THR A 4 28.26 27.62 3.03
N ALA A 5 28.20 28.30 1.88
CA ALA A 5 27.14 28.10 0.90
C ALA A 5 27.16 26.69 0.30
N LEU A 6 28.36 26.16 -0.02
CA LEU A 6 28.51 24.80 -0.56
C LEU A 6 28.15 23.72 0.46
N ALA A 7 28.46 23.94 1.75
CA ALA A 7 28.10 22.99 2.81
C ALA A 7 26.59 22.90 3.01
N ILE A 8 25.88 24.03 2.92
CA ILE A 8 24.41 24.07 3.08
C ILE A 8 23.72 23.38 1.90
N THR A 9 24.18 23.59 0.67
CA THR A 9 23.58 22.93 -0.50
C THR A 9 23.77 21.42 -0.45
N VAL A 10 24.97 20.93 -0.13
CA VAL A 10 25.23 19.49 0.01
C VAL A 10 24.34 18.87 1.09
N LEU A 11 24.20 19.53 2.26
CA LEU A 11 23.34 19.03 3.33
C LEU A 11 21.86 18.95 2.89
N SER A 12 21.35 19.98 2.21
CA SER A 12 19.97 19.99 1.72
C SER A 12 19.66 18.89 0.68
N LEU A 13 20.64 18.56 -0.16
CA LEU A 13 20.53 17.47 -1.13
C LEU A 13 20.46 16.09 -0.44
N THR A 14 21.24 15.88 0.63
CA THR A 14 21.23 14.60 1.36
C THR A 14 19.93 14.34 2.15
N VAL A 15 19.30 15.39 2.69
CA VAL A 15 18.02 15.24 3.43
C VAL A 15 16.86 14.87 2.47
N THR A 16 16.88 15.38 1.24
CA THR A 16 15.83 15.08 0.24
C THR A 16 15.94 13.64 -0.29
N ALA A 17 17.14 13.05 -0.29
CA ALA A 17 17.36 11.66 -0.72
C ALA A 17 16.90 10.62 0.32
N CYS A 18 16.95 10.95 1.61
CA CYS A 18 16.41 10.08 2.67
C CYS A 18 14.88 10.12 2.79
N SER A 19 14.18 11.10 2.20
CA SER A 19 12.71 11.19 2.26
C SER A 19 12.01 10.44 1.11
N THR A 20 12.76 9.80 0.22
CA THR A 20 12.19 8.99 -0.88
C THR A 20 11.72 7.61 -0.45
N THR A 21 12.03 7.19 0.79
CA THR A 21 11.32 6.07 1.41
C THR A 21 9.88 6.48 1.59
N ARG A 22 8.98 6.00 0.71
CA ARG A 22 7.54 6.09 0.92
C ARG A 22 7.20 5.30 2.18
N HIS A 23 7.35 5.92 3.35
CA HIS A 23 6.65 5.44 4.52
C HIS A 23 5.16 5.59 4.22
N CYS A 24 4.40 4.58 4.59
CA CYS A 24 2.96 4.48 4.39
C CYS A 24 2.18 5.49 5.27
N GLU A 25 2.73 6.69 5.45
CA GLU A 25 2.34 7.75 6.38
C GLU A 25 1.32 8.71 5.78
N ARG A 26 1.08 8.65 4.47
CA ARG A 26 0.03 9.47 3.87
C ARG A 26 -1.32 8.84 4.21
N ALA A 27 -2.19 9.63 4.83
CA ALA A 27 -3.60 9.30 4.95
C ALA A 27 -4.16 8.98 3.57
N LEU A 28 -4.73 7.79 3.42
CA LEU A 28 -5.29 7.34 2.16
C LEU A 28 -6.76 7.79 2.08
N PRO A 29 -7.27 8.19 0.90
CA PRO A 29 -8.63 8.74 0.77
C PRO A 29 -9.73 7.83 1.33
N TYR A 30 -9.54 6.50 1.25
CA TYR A 30 -10.50 5.53 1.78
C TYR A 30 -10.55 5.50 3.31
N GLN A 31 -9.53 5.98 4.01
CA GLN A 31 -9.48 6.03 5.48
C GLN A 31 -10.34 7.18 6.03
N ALA A 32 -10.50 8.24 5.25
CA ALA A 32 -11.31 9.40 5.59
C ALA A 32 -12.69 9.39 4.92
N ALA A 33 -13.02 8.31 4.19
CA ALA A 33 -14.31 8.19 3.53
C ALA A 33 -15.42 8.04 4.59
N GLU A 34 -16.46 8.86 4.46
CA GLU A 34 -17.63 8.77 5.34
C GLU A 34 -18.35 7.44 5.10
N MET A 35 -18.74 6.78 6.19
CA MET A 35 -19.54 5.57 6.09
C MET A 35 -20.95 5.93 5.61
N ALA A 36 -21.45 5.17 4.62
CA ALA A 36 -22.84 5.30 4.19
C ALA A 36 -23.78 5.02 5.37
N THR A 37 -24.79 5.88 5.55
CA THR A 37 -25.80 5.70 6.60
C THR A 37 -26.58 4.42 6.36
N ILE A 38 -26.71 3.60 7.42
CA ILE A 38 -27.54 2.40 7.39
C ILE A 38 -29.01 2.81 7.34
N VAL A 39 -29.74 2.36 6.32
CA VAL A 39 -31.18 2.59 6.23
C VAL A 39 -31.88 1.75 7.30
N THR A 40 -32.47 2.42 8.28
CA THR A 40 -33.22 1.77 9.37
C THR A 40 -34.68 1.55 8.97
N SER A 41 -35.26 0.43 9.40
CA SER A 41 -36.71 0.22 9.33
C SER A 41 -37.45 1.16 10.28
N VAL A 42 -38.63 1.62 9.86
CA VAL A 42 -39.60 2.34 10.72
C VAL A 42 -40.82 1.45 10.92
N ASP A 43 -41.68 1.77 11.89
CA ASP A 43 -42.83 0.92 12.28
C ASP A 43 -43.62 0.40 11.06
N GLY A 44 -43.52 -0.92 10.83
CA GLY A 44 -44.21 -1.63 9.75
C GLY A 44 -43.57 -1.55 8.36
N ILE A 45 -42.48 -0.81 8.16
CA ILE A 45 -41.83 -0.62 6.85
C ILE A 45 -40.36 -1.02 6.93
N SER A 46 -40.02 -2.15 6.31
CA SER A 46 -38.66 -2.64 6.17
C SER A 46 -38.07 -2.28 4.79
N PRO A 47 -36.80 -1.87 4.71
CA PRO A 47 -36.13 -1.67 3.42
C PRO A 47 -36.12 -2.96 2.60
N PRO A 48 -36.40 -2.90 1.29
CA PRO A 48 -36.33 -4.09 0.44
C PRO A 48 -34.89 -4.60 0.34
N SER A 49 -34.68 -5.89 0.56
CA SER A 49 -33.39 -6.53 0.32
C SER A 49 -33.27 -6.91 -1.16
N SER A 50 -32.32 -6.31 -1.89
CA SER A 50 -31.97 -6.77 -3.22
C SER A 50 -30.96 -7.93 -3.15
N PRO A 51 -31.09 -8.99 -3.97
CA PRO A 51 -30.04 -10.01 -4.11
C PRO A 51 -28.73 -9.44 -4.70
N SER A 52 -28.78 -8.29 -5.36
CA SER A 52 -27.59 -7.54 -5.83
C SER A 52 -27.10 -6.49 -4.82
N ALA A 53 -27.66 -6.44 -3.61
CA ALA A 53 -27.17 -5.56 -2.57
C ALA A 53 -25.76 -6.00 -2.12
N LEU A 54 -24.80 -5.09 -2.25
CA LEU A 54 -23.44 -5.31 -1.76
C LEU A 54 -23.49 -5.38 -0.23
N ARG A 55 -22.97 -6.48 0.33
CA ARG A 55 -22.81 -6.65 1.77
C ARG A 55 -21.33 -6.71 2.09
N ILE A 56 -20.90 -5.85 3.02
CA ILE A 56 -19.57 -5.93 3.60
C ILE A 56 -19.58 -7.14 4.54
N PRO A 57 -18.73 -8.14 4.32
CA PRO A 57 -18.65 -9.29 5.22
C PRO A 57 -18.09 -8.86 6.58
N GLU A 58 -18.55 -9.52 7.64
CA GLU A 58 -17.94 -9.38 8.96
C GLU A 58 -16.48 -9.82 8.87
N LEU A 59 -15.56 -8.93 9.24
CA LEU A 59 -14.14 -9.26 9.31
C LEU A 59 -13.90 -10.04 10.60
N SER A 60 -13.50 -11.31 10.48
CA SER A 60 -12.97 -12.08 11.59
C SER A 60 -11.44 -12.02 11.56
N GLY A 61 -10.84 -11.53 12.66
CA GLY A 61 -9.40 -11.49 12.82
C GLY A 61 -8.89 -10.19 13.43
N GLU A 62 -7.58 -10.16 13.66
CA GLU A 62 -6.88 -8.98 14.17
C GLU A 62 -6.78 -7.90 13.09
N PRO A 63 -6.85 -6.61 13.46
CA PRO A 63 -6.67 -5.51 12.52
C PRO A 63 -5.30 -5.59 11.85
N GLN A 64 -5.31 -5.65 10.52
CA GLN A 64 -4.09 -5.69 9.71
C GLN A 64 -3.40 -4.32 9.70
N ALA A 65 -2.08 -4.31 9.82
CA ALA A 65 -1.29 -3.10 9.69
C ALA A 65 -1.32 -2.56 8.25
N TYR A 66 -1.24 -1.24 8.11
CA TYR A 66 -1.21 -0.54 6.81
C TYR A 66 0.12 -0.73 6.05
N ALA A 67 1.11 -1.33 6.72
CA ALA A 67 2.43 -1.65 6.21
C ALA A 67 2.88 -3.02 6.74
N LEU A 68 3.60 -3.77 5.92
CA LEU A 68 4.15 -5.08 6.28
C LEU A 68 5.66 -5.07 6.09
N GLU A 69 6.41 -5.52 7.10
CA GLU A 69 7.83 -5.82 6.94
C GLU A 69 7.97 -7.14 6.19
N VAL A 70 8.66 -7.12 5.05
CA VAL A 70 8.87 -8.29 4.19
C VAL A 70 10.33 -8.42 3.81
N ALA A 71 10.82 -9.66 3.76
CA ALA A 71 12.18 -9.94 3.29
C ALA A 71 12.33 -9.52 1.82
N GLU A 72 13.46 -8.90 1.48
CA GLU A 72 13.78 -8.63 0.08
C GLU A 72 14.11 -9.92 -0.66
N PRO A 73 13.53 -10.16 -1.86
CA PRO A 73 13.87 -11.32 -2.65
C PRO A 73 15.29 -11.17 -3.21
N GLY A 74 16.21 -11.99 -2.72
CA GLY A 74 17.59 -12.06 -3.20
C GLY A 74 18.66 -11.49 -2.27
N ASP A 75 18.28 -11.03 -1.06
CA ASP A 75 19.21 -10.51 -0.06
C ASP A 75 19.10 -11.26 1.27
N ASP A 76 20.24 -11.48 1.92
CA ASP A 76 20.41 -12.38 3.08
C ASP A 76 19.95 -11.76 4.41
N GLY A 77 18.67 -11.45 4.49
CA GLY A 77 18.00 -11.05 5.74
C GLY A 77 17.67 -9.57 5.86
N GLU A 78 17.85 -8.78 4.80
CA GLU A 78 17.31 -7.42 4.76
C GLU A 78 15.78 -7.44 4.62
N THR A 79 15.12 -6.64 5.45
CA THR A 79 13.67 -6.47 5.45
C THR A 79 13.32 -5.08 4.96
N ARG A 80 12.26 -4.99 4.15
CA ARG A 80 11.70 -3.73 3.69
C ARG A 80 10.25 -3.57 4.14
N VAL A 81 9.86 -2.33 4.37
CA VAL A 81 8.46 -1.95 4.62
C VAL A 81 7.71 -1.92 3.29
N ARG A 82 6.64 -2.71 3.17
CA ARG A 82 5.73 -2.75 2.02
C ARG A 82 4.36 -2.21 2.40
N CYS A 83 3.97 -1.10 1.78
CA CYS A 83 2.62 -0.55 1.90
C CYS A 83 1.59 -1.41 1.16
N LEU A 84 0.33 -1.40 1.61
CA LEU A 84 -0.77 -2.14 0.98
C LEU A 84 -1.13 -1.66 -0.44
N ASP A 85 -0.76 -0.42 -0.81
CA ASP A 85 -0.96 0.14 -2.15
C ASP A 85 0.14 -0.27 -3.14
N MET A 86 1.25 -0.85 -2.65
CA MET A 86 2.32 -1.33 -3.50
C MET A 86 2.01 -2.76 -3.96
N PRO A 87 1.85 -3.00 -5.27
CA PRO A 87 1.60 -4.35 -5.75
C PRO A 87 2.78 -5.28 -5.44
N PRO A 88 2.52 -6.58 -5.23
CA PRO A 88 3.59 -7.57 -5.08
C PRO A 88 4.45 -7.62 -6.35
N ALA A 89 5.72 -7.99 -6.19
CA ALA A 89 6.59 -8.21 -7.34
C ALA A 89 6.01 -9.34 -8.21
N MET A 90 5.99 -9.12 -9.52
CA MET A 90 5.61 -10.20 -10.44
C MET A 90 6.68 -11.29 -10.40
N PRO A 91 6.29 -12.58 -10.41
CA PRO A 91 7.26 -13.65 -10.55
C PRO A 91 8.05 -13.47 -11.84
N ALA A 92 9.35 -13.77 -11.81
CA ALA A 92 10.18 -13.70 -13.00
C ALA A 92 9.62 -14.67 -14.05
N VAL A 93 9.31 -14.14 -15.25
CA VAL A 93 8.99 -14.99 -16.41
C VAL A 93 10.30 -15.69 -16.79
N PRO A 94 10.34 -17.04 -16.80
CA PRO A 94 11.54 -17.74 -17.26
C PRO A 94 11.87 -17.27 -18.68
N ALA A 95 13.13 -16.89 -18.91
CA ALA A 95 13.59 -16.51 -20.24
C ALA A 95 13.24 -17.63 -21.22
N ALA A 96 12.51 -17.30 -22.29
CA ALA A 96 12.20 -18.25 -23.35
C ALA A 96 13.53 -18.81 -23.87
N GLN A 97 13.74 -20.12 -23.66
CA GLN A 97 14.89 -20.80 -24.24
C GLN A 97 14.80 -20.66 -25.76
N PRO A 98 15.86 -20.20 -26.45
CA PRO A 98 15.85 -20.19 -27.90
C PRO A 98 15.63 -21.62 -28.38
N ALA A 99 14.65 -21.79 -29.28
CA ALA A 99 14.36 -23.08 -29.89
C ALA A 99 15.67 -23.65 -30.48
N ALA A 100 16.13 -24.77 -29.92
CA ALA A 100 17.21 -25.54 -30.52
C ALA A 100 16.69 -26.06 -31.86
N GLY A 101 17.11 -25.41 -32.94
CA GLY A 101 16.84 -25.90 -34.29
C GLY A 101 17.55 -27.23 -34.49
N VAL A 102 16.78 -28.26 -34.85
CA VAL A 102 17.18 -29.40 -35.68
C VAL A 102 15.97 -29.78 -36.54
#